data_AF-A0A966D6D0-F1
#
_entry.id   AF-A0A966D6D0-F1
#
_cell.length_a   1.000
_cell.length_b   1.000
_cell.length_c   1.000
_cell.angle_alpha   90.00
_cell.angle_beta   90.00
_cell.angle_gamma   90.00
#
_symmetry.space_group_name_H-M   'P 1'
#
loop_
_entity.id
_entity.type
_entity.pdbx_description
1 polymer ?
#
loop_
_entity_poly.entity_id
_entity_poly.type
_entity_poly.pdbx_seq_one_letter_code
_entity_poly.pdbx_strand_id
1 'polypeptide(L)'
;LGIPGSGTTAVMLGALMMLGVKPGPILFSQYPEIAWGVIASILIGNIILVIINLPLAIPLVQLLKIPQRIMMPLILGMAFMGTYFLNYSSFDFILVMGFALGGYIFSKLEIPLPPMVLALILGGTTEQSFRNSMSLSDGSLSIFFSKPISVVLIALSVISLVYSLLKRRKYVS
;
A
#
# COMPACT_ATOMS: atom_id res chain seq x y z
N LEU A 1 -17.59 3.67 13.33
CA LEU A 1 -18.74 2.92 12.78
C LEU A 1 -18.93 3.34 11.33
N GLY A 2 -18.57 2.47 10.38
CA GLY A 2 -18.80 2.70 8.94
C GLY A 2 -17.68 3.37 8.14
N ILE A 3 -16.54 3.77 8.73
CA ILE A 3 -15.41 4.32 7.97
C ILE A 3 -14.46 3.16 7.61
N PRO A 4 -14.34 2.80 6.32
CA PRO A 4 -13.45 1.72 5.90
C PRO A 4 -11.99 2.11 6.12
N GLY A 5 -11.22 1.23 6.76
CA GLY A 5 -9.80 1.43 7.06
C GLY A 5 -8.86 1.07 5.89
N SER A 6 -9.39 0.43 4.84
CA SER A 6 -8.66 0.00 3.65
C SER A 6 -9.57 0.00 2.42
N GLY A 7 -9.00 0.07 1.21
CA GLY A 7 -9.79 0.02 -0.03
C GLY A 7 -10.63 -1.25 -0.18
N THR A 8 -10.12 -2.39 0.28
CA THR A 8 -10.86 -3.67 0.23
C THR A 8 -12.05 -3.69 1.21
N THR A 9 -11.90 -3.12 2.40
CA THR A 9 -13.02 -2.99 3.35
C THR A 9 -14.05 -1.96 2.87
N ALA A 10 -13.63 -0.94 2.11
CA ALA A 10 -14.55 0.02 1.48
C ALA A 10 -15.42 -0.64 0.39
N VAL A 11 -14.81 -1.46 -0.46
CA VAL A 11 -15.53 -2.21 -1.51
C VAL A 11 -16.53 -3.20 -0.89
N MET A 12 -16.12 -3.93 0.16
CA MET A 12 -17.02 -4.84 0.87
C MET A 12 -18.19 -4.08 1.54
N LEU A 13 -17.90 -2.96 2.22
CA LEU A 13 -18.93 -2.11 2.84
C LEU A 13 -19.91 -1.58 1.79
N GLY A 14 -19.40 -1.11 0.65
CA GLY A 14 -20.20 -0.64 -0.48
C GLY A 14 -21.10 -1.73 -1.06
N ALA A 15 -20.58 -2.94 -1.26
CA ALA A 15 -21.35 -4.08 -1.76
C ALA A 15 -22.49 -4.48 -0.80
N LEU A 16 -22.22 -4.53 0.51
CA LEU A 16 -23.25 -4.83 1.52
C LEU A 16 -24.32 -3.73 1.58
N MET A 17 -23.91 -2.46 1.53
CA MET A 17 -24.85 -1.33 1.51
C MET A 17 -25.68 -1.29 0.21
N MET A 18 -25.12 -1.69 -0.93
CA MET A 18 -25.83 -1.81 -2.21
C MET A 18 -26.92 -2.89 -2.16
N LEU A 19 -26.72 -3.94 -1.36
CA LEU A 19 -27.73 -4.96 -1.06
C LEU A 19 -28.76 -4.50 0.00
N GLY A 20 -28.69 -3.24 0.46
CA GLY A 20 -29.57 -2.68 1.49
C GLY A 20 -29.19 -3.08 2.92
N VAL A 21 -28.04 -3.73 3.11
CA VAL A 21 -27.65 -4.34 4.37
C VAL A 21 -26.62 -3.48 5.09
N LYS A 22 -26.93 -3.04 6.33
CA LYS A 22 -26.01 -2.25 7.15
C LYS A 22 -25.10 -3.16 7.98
N PRO A 23 -23.76 -3.09 7.81
CA PRO A 23 -22.84 -3.90 8.59
C PRO A 23 -22.84 -3.46 10.07
N GLY A 24 -22.86 -4.44 10.98
CA GLY A 24 -22.92 -4.24 12.43
C GLY A 24 -23.48 -5.47 13.15
N PRO A 25 -23.68 -5.43 14.48
CA PRO A 25 -24.22 -6.56 15.24
C PRO A 25 -25.60 -7.03 14.72
N ILE A 26 -26.38 -6.09 14.18
CA ILE A 26 -27.72 -6.33 13.61
C ILE A 26 -27.64 -7.22 12.35
N LEU A 27 -26.52 -7.22 11.61
CA LEU A 27 -26.29 -8.07 10.45
C LEU A 27 -26.47 -9.56 10.79
N PHE A 28 -25.93 -9.98 11.93
CA PHE A 28 -25.98 -11.37 12.38
C PHE A 28 -27.38 -11.80 12.82
N SER A 29 -28.21 -10.86 13.26
CA SER A 29 -29.58 -11.12 13.70
C SER A 29 -30.59 -11.05 12.56
N GLN A 30 -30.50 -10.04 11.68
CA GLN A 30 -31.46 -9.82 10.59
C GLN A 30 -31.09 -10.51 9.29
N TYR A 31 -29.80 -10.68 9.00
CA TYR A 31 -29.29 -11.26 7.76
C TYR A 31 -28.24 -12.36 8.03
N PRO A 32 -28.59 -13.42 8.79
CA PRO A 32 -27.63 -14.45 9.20
C PRO A 32 -27.03 -15.18 7.99
N GLU A 33 -27.80 -15.43 6.93
CA GLU A 33 -27.29 -16.10 5.73
C GLU A 33 -26.19 -15.28 5.03
N ILE A 34 -26.34 -13.95 4.97
CA ILE A 34 -25.34 -13.06 4.38
C ILE A 34 -24.11 -13.00 5.29
N ALA A 35 -24.29 -12.89 6.61
CA ALA A 35 -23.20 -12.85 7.57
C ALA A 35 -22.34 -14.12 7.51
N TRP A 36 -22.97 -15.29 7.61
CA TRP A 36 -22.30 -16.59 7.54
C TRP A 36 -21.78 -16.90 6.14
N GLY A 37 -22.48 -16.47 5.09
CA GLY A 37 -22.03 -16.60 3.71
C GLY A 37 -20.74 -15.82 3.45
N VAL A 38 -20.63 -14.58 3.94
CA VAL A 38 -19.39 -13.79 3.81
C VAL A 38 -18.24 -14.47 4.58
N ILE A 39 -18.47 -14.92 5.82
CA ILE A 39 -17.45 -15.61 6.61
C ILE A 39 -17.00 -16.91 5.92
N ALA A 40 -17.94 -17.73 5.45
CA ALA A 40 -17.65 -18.94 4.72
C ALA A 40 -16.91 -18.65 3.41
N SER A 41 -17.27 -17.58 2.68
CA SER A 41 -16.60 -17.19 1.44
C SER A 41 -15.14 -16.81 1.65
N ILE A 42 -14.82 -16.15 2.77
CA ILE A 42 -13.43 -15.83 3.14
C ILE A 42 -12.63 -17.12 3.43
N LEU A 43 -13.24 -18.08 4.12
CA LEU A 43 -12.60 -19.36 4.43
C LEU A 43 -12.36 -20.19 3.15
N ILE A 44 -13.41 -20.42 2.37
CA ILE A 44 -13.36 -21.19 1.12
C ILE A 44 -12.46 -20.48 0.10
N GLY A 45 -12.58 -19.16 -0.02
CA GLY A 45 -11.75 -18.35 -0.91
C GLY A 45 -10.26 -18.46 -0.59
N ASN A 46 -9.88 -18.47 0.70
CA ASN A 46 -8.49 -18.71 1.09
C ASN A 46 -8.01 -20.13 0.77
N ILE A 47 -8.86 -21.15 0.96
CA ILE A 47 -8.52 -22.53 0.57
C ILE A 47 -8.28 -22.62 -0.94
N ILE A 48 -9.18 -22.04 -1.75
CA ILE A 48 -9.03 -21.98 -3.20
C ILE A 48 -7.77 -21.18 -3.59
N LEU A 49 -7.51 -20.06 -2.93
CA LEU A 49 -6.29 -19.27 -3.15
C LEU A 49 -5.03 -20.09 -2.89
N VAL A 50 -4.99 -20.94 -1.85
CA VAL A 50 -3.86 -21.84 -1.61
C VAL A 50 -3.75 -22.86 -2.74
N ILE A 51 -4.85 -23.49 -3.14
CA ILE A 51 -4.88 -24.47 -4.22
C ILE A 51 -4.40 -23.87 -5.55
N ILE A 52 -4.70 -22.59 -5.82
CA ILE A 52 -4.25 -21.90 -7.03
C ILE A 52 -2.81 -21.39 -6.88
N ASN A 53 -2.47 -20.76 -5.76
CA ASN A 53 -1.13 -20.16 -5.57
C ASN A 53 -0.03 -21.22 -5.49
N LEU A 54 -0.30 -22.39 -4.92
CA LEU A 54 0.69 -23.45 -4.77
C LEU A 54 1.26 -23.99 -6.11
N PRO A 55 0.43 -24.36 -7.11
CA PRO A 55 0.93 -24.73 -8.43
C PRO A 55 1.47 -23.52 -9.21
N LEU A 56 0.87 -22.33 -9.05
CA LEU A 56 1.30 -21.13 -9.77
C LEU A 56 2.64 -20.58 -9.27
N ALA A 57 3.00 -20.85 -8.01
CA ALA A 57 4.31 -20.51 -7.46
C ALA A 57 5.46 -21.18 -8.23
N ILE A 58 5.23 -22.36 -8.81
CA ILE A 58 6.26 -23.12 -9.54
C ILE A 58 6.80 -22.33 -10.76
N PRO A 59 5.97 -21.87 -11.73
CA PRO A 59 6.46 -21.04 -12.83
C PRO A 59 6.94 -19.65 -12.36
N LEU A 60 6.32 -19.07 -11.32
CA LEU A 60 6.74 -17.77 -10.77
C LEU A 60 8.17 -17.82 -10.22
N VAL A 61 8.57 -18.91 -9.57
CA VAL A 61 9.95 -19.11 -9.08
C VAL A 61 10.91 -19.38 -10.23
N GLN A 62 10.46 -20.00 -11.33
CA GLN A 62 11.30 -20.20 -12.51
C GLN A 62 11.66 -18.88 -13.20
N LEU A 63 10.79 -17.86 -13.15
CA LEU A 63 11.10 -16.51 -13.65
C LEU A 63 12.32 -15.89 -12.93
N LEU A 64 12.54 -16.20 -11.65
CA LEU A 64 13.70 -15.72 -10.89
C LEU A 64 15.04 -16.29 -11.40
N LYS A 65 15.01 -17.39 -12.15
CA LYS A 65 16.22 -18.01 -12.74
C LYS A 65 16.63 -17.35 -14.06
N ILE A 66 15.78 -16.51 -14.64
CA ILE A 66 16.10 -15.79 -15.88
C ILE A 66 17.17 -14.75 -15.57
N PRO A 67 18.26 -14.66 -16.36
CA PRO A 67 19.32 -13.71 -16.11
C PRO A 67 18.78 -12.27 -16.12
N GLN A 68 19.22 -11.46 -15.16
CA GLN A 68 18.75 -10.09 -14.94
C GLN A 68 18.87 -9.21 -16.20
N ARG A 69 19.85 -9.48 -17.07
CA ARG A 69 20.04 -8.78 -18.36
C ARG A 69 18.85 -8.91 -19.31
N ILE A 70 18.08 -10.01 -19.21
CA ILE A 70 16.87 -10.25 -20.03
C ILE A 70 15.62 -9.79 -19.26
N MET A 71 15.56 -10.02 -17.95
CA MET A 71 14.42 -9.57 -17.12
C MET A 71 14.24 -8.05 -17.15
N MET A 72 15.34 -7.28 -17.03
CA MET A 72 15.27 -5.83 -16.94
C MET A 72 14.56 -5.16 -18.14
N PRO A 73 14.93 -5.44 -19.41
CA PRO A 73 14.22 -4.86 -20.56
C PRO A 73 12.77 -5.37 -20.67
N LEU A 74 12.48 -6.60 -20.24
CA LEU A 74 11.12 -7.15 -20.27
C LEU A 74 10.21 -6.47 -19.24
N ILE A 75 10.70 -6.27 -18.01
CA ILE A 75 10.00 -5.53 -16.94
C ILE A 75 9.76 -4.08 -17.37
N LEU A 76 10.79 -3.41 -17.92
CA LEU A 76 10.65 -2.04 -18.43
C LEU A 76 9.62 -1.97 -19.57
N GLY A 77 9.70 -2.89 -20.54
CA GLY A 77 8.74 -2.97 -21.64
C GLY A 77 7.31 -3.17 -21.16
N MET A 78 7.09 -4.08 -20.22
CA MET A 78 5.77 -4.30 -19.60
C MET A 78 5.28 -3.08 -18.81
N ALA A 79 6.17 -2.40 -18.07
CA ALA A 79 5.82 -1.19 -17.32
C ALA A 79 5.38 -0.05 -18.26
N PHE A 80 6.15 0.19 -19.33
CA PHE A 80 5.80 1.20 -20.34
C PHE A 80 4.49 0.85 -21.06
N MET A 81 4.34 -0.41 -21.46
CA MET A 81 3.11 -0.92 -22.08
C MET A 81 1.90 -0.72 -21.16
N GLY A 82 2.01 -1.09 -19.89
CA GLY A 82 0.93 -0.93 -18.90
C GLY A 82 0.52 0.53 -18.71
N THR A 83 1.48 1.46 -18.65
CA THR A 83 1.19 2.89 -18.50
C THR A 83 0.47 3.47 -19.72
N TYR A 84 0.81 2.99 -20.92
CA TYR A 84 0.16 3.42 -22.14
C TYR A 84 -1.29 2.90 -22.26
N PHE A 85 -1.56 1.65 -21.84
CA PHE A 85 -2.90 1.07 -21.92
C PHE A 85 -3.93 1.70 -20.99
N LEU A 86 -3.50 2.24 -19.84
CA LEU A 86 -4.43 2.76 -18.85
C LEU A 86 -5.07 4.09 -19.27
N ASN A 87 -4.28 5.01 -19.84
CA ASN A 87 -4.75 6.38 -20.11
C ASN A 87 -4.59 6.82 -21.57
N TYR A 88 -3.97 6.01 -22.44
CA TYR A 88 -3.62 6.38 -23.83
C TYR A 88 -2.98 7.77 -23.96
N SER A 89 -2.33 8.23 -22.89
CA SER A 89 -1.80 9.58 -22.75
C SER A 89 -0.30 9.58 -22.98
N SER A 90 0.16 10.33 -23.99
CA SER A 90 1.58 10.52 -24.24
C SER A 90 2.28 11.28 -23.09
N PHE A 91 1.53 12.04 -22.30
CA PHE A 91 2.07 12.76 -21.14
C PHE A 91 2.47 11.80 -20.01
N ASP A 92 1.64 10.80 -19.72
CA ASP A 92 1.92 9.79 -18.69
C ASP A 92 3.17 8.98 -19.04
N PHE A 93 3.35 8.69 -20.34
CA PHE A 93 4.54 8.02 -20.84
C PHE A 93 5.81 8.84 -20.60
N ILE A 94 5.79 10.15 -20.89
CA ILE A 94 6.91 11.06 -20.64
C ILE A 94 7.22 11.14 -19.14
N LEU A 95 6.19 11.19 -18.31
CA LEU A 95 6.29 11.31 -16.86
C LEU A 95 6.93 10.04 -16.24
N VAL A 96 6.52 8.85 -16.70
CA VAL A 96 7.12 7.56 -16.33
C VAL A 96 8.58 7.49 -16.79
N MET A 97 8.89 7.95 -18.00
CA MET A 97 10.27 8.02 -18.49
C MET A 97 11.14 8.91 -17.59
N GLY A 98 10.61 10.06 -17.15
CA GLY A 98 11.28 10.97 -16.21
C GLY A 98 11.58 10.30 -14.86
N PHE A 99 10.59 9.62 -14.27
CA PHE A 99 10.81 8.88 -13.02
C PHE A 99 11.72 7.66 -13.18
N ALA A 100 11.71 6.98 -14.33
CA ALA A 100 12.62 5.88 -14.63
C ALA A 100 14.09 6.36 -14.67
N LEU A 101 14.34 7.52 -15.28
CA LEU A 101 15.66 8.16 -15.26
C LEU A 101 16.06 8.60 -13.85
N GLY A 102 15.14 9.19 -13.07
CA GLY A 102 15.38 9.54 -11.67
C GLY A 102 15.75 8.30 -10.82
N GLY A 103 15.03 7.20 -11.01
CA GLY A 103 15.32 5.92 -10.36
C GLY A 103 16.69 5.35 -10.74
N TYR A 104 17.11 5.50 -12.00
CA TYR A 104 18.46 5.11 -12.43
C TYR A 104 19.55 5.95 -11.75
N ILE A 105 19.33 7.25 -11.57
CA ILE A 105 20.24 8.12 -10.82
C ILE A 105 20.32 7.68 -9.35
N PHE A 106 19.18 7.39 -8.70
CA PHE A 106 19.17 6.90 -7.33
C PHE A 106 19.88 5.56 -7.15
N SER A 107 19.77 4.67 -8.14
CA SER A 107 20.54 3.43 -8.20
C SER A 107 22.05 3.69 -8.27
N LYS A 108 22.49 4.68 -9.07
CA LYS A 108 23.90 5.10 -9.11
C LYS A 108 24.40 5.76 -7.83
N LEU A 109 23.51 6.41 -7.07
CA LEU A 109 23.82 7.02 -5.78
C LEU A 109 23.81 6.01 -4.61
N GLU A 110 23.67 4.70 -4.91
CA GLU A 110 23.56 3.61 -3.93
C GLU A 110 22.46 3.86 -2.87
N ILE A 111 21.43 4.64 -3.25
CA ILE A 111 20.28 4.85 -2.39
C ILE A 111 19.53 3.53 -2.34
N PRO A 112 19.29 2.95 -1.15
CA PRO A 112 18.58 1.69 -1.06
C PRO A 112 17.16 1.85 -1.62
N LEU A 113 16.84 1.10 -2.67
CA LEU A 113 15.51 1.08 -3.28
C LEU A 113 14.41 0.59 -2.31
N PRO A 114 14.62 -0.43 -1.44
CA PRO A 114 13.51 -0.96 -0.63
C PRO A 114 12.83 0.07 0.29
N PRO A 115 13.56 0.94 1.02
CA PRO A 115 12.97 2.05 1.76
C PRO A 115 12.21 3.06 0.90
N MET A 116 12.65 3.32 -0.34
CA MET A 116 11.93 4.24 -1.23
C MET A 116 10.59 3.67 -1.68
N VAL A 117 10.55 2.38 -2.04
CA VAL A 117 9.29 1.70 -2.39
C VAL A 117 8.33 1.70 -1.19
N LEU A 118 8.85 1.43 0.01
CA LEU A 118 8.06 1.50 1.24
C LEU A 118 7.50 2.92 1.47
N ALA A 119 8.35 3.95 1.33
CA ALA A 119 7.92 5.34 1.46
C ALA A 119 6.86 5.73 0.41
N LEU A 120 6.95 5.22 -0.82
CA LEU A 120 5.97 5.46 -1.88
C LEU A 120 4.61 4.84 -1.53
N ILE A 121 4.59 3.58 -1.09
CA ILE A 121 3.35 2.85 -0.75
C ILE A 121 2.68 3.47 0.48
N LEU A 122 3.47 3.80 1.51
CA LEU A 122 2.95 4.40 2.74
C LEU A 122 2.67 5.90 2.61
N GLY A 123 3.27 6.58 1.64
CA GLY A 123 3.14 8.03 1.47
C GLY A 123 1.69 8.44 1.29
N GLY A 124 0.97 7.78 0.38
CA GLY A 124 -0.45 8.08 0.12
C GLY A 124 -1.36 7.83 1.33
N THR A 125 -1.19 6.72 2.05
CA THR A 125 -1.99 6.42 3.24
C THR A 125 -1.65 7.35 4.41
N THR A 126 -0.40 7.76 4.54
CA THR A 126 0.07 8.73 5.53
C THR A 126 -0.52 10.12 5.24
N GLU A 127 -0.45 10.59 4.00
CA GLU A 127 -1.03 11.87 3.57
C GLU A 127 -2.56 11.88 3.78
N GLN A 128 -3.25 10.79 3.43
CA GLN A 128 -4.69 10.67 3.66
C GLN A 128 -5.01 10.74 5.17
N SER A 129 -4.23 10.05 6.01
CA SER A 129 -4.41 10.08 7.46
C SER A 129 -4.11 11.45 8.05
N PHE A 130 -3.09 12.15 7.52
CA PHE A 130 -2.75 13.51 7.90
C PHE A 130 -3.88 14.49 7.53
N ARG A 131 -4.39 14.42 6.29
CA ARG A 131 -5.53 15.23 5.83
C ARG A 131 -6.79 14.98 6.65
N ASN A 132 -7.10 13.72 6.94
CA ASN A 132 -8.22 13.37 7.80
C ASN A 132 -8.07 14.00 9.19
N SER A 133 -6.86 13.92 9.78
CA SER A 133 -6.57 14.50 11.10
C SER A 133 -6.67 16.03 11.10
N MET A 134 -6.21 16.69 10.04
CA MET A 134 -6.32 18.15 9.89
C MET A 134 -7.77 18.59 9.69
N SER A 135 -8.55 17.85 8.91
CA SER A 135 -9.99 18.08 8.73
C SER A 135 -10.76 17.95 10.05
N LEU A 136 -10.42 16.94 10.86
CA LEU A 136 -10.96 16.75 12.21
C LEU A 136 -10.63 17.89 13.19
N SER A 137 -9.59 18.69 12.90
CA SER A 137 -9.12 19.77 13.75
C SER A 137 -9.38 21.17 13.17
N ASP A 138 -10.20 21.29 12.13
CA ASP A 138 -10.42 22.54 11.39
C ASP A 138 -9.10 23.23 10.97
N GLY A 139 -8.10 22.44 10.59
CA GLY A 139 -6.80 22.91 10.15
C GLY A 139 -5.79 23.22 11.26
N SER A 140 -6.10 22.96 12.53
CA SER A 140 -5.15 23.18 13.63
C SER A 140 -4.15 22.02 13.79
N LEU A 141 -2.86 22.35 13.86
CA LEU A 141 -1.78 21.39 14.18
C LEU A 141 -1.79 20.95 15.66
N SER A 142 -2.62 21.57 16.51
CA SER A 142 -2.68 21.26 17.93
C SER A 142 -3.15 19.82 18.20
N ILE A 143 -3.91 19.22 17.28
CA ILE A 143 -4.44 17.85 17.43
C ILE A 143 -3.35 16.78 17.60
N PHE A 144 -2.15 17.02 17.04
CA PHE A 144 -1.01 16.13 17.19
C PHE A 144 -0.42 16.15 18.61
N PHE A 145 -0.67 17.21 19.37
CA PHE A 145 -0.22 17.39 20.76
C PHE A 145 -1.34 17.20 21.78
N SER A 146 -2.60 17.21 21.36
CA SER A 146 -3.77 17.07 22.25
C SER A 146 -3.88 15.70 22.92
N LYS A 147 -3.35 14.64 22.31
CA LYS A 147 -3.40 13.28 22.87
C LYS A 147 -2.02 12.86 23.40
N PRO A 148 -1.91 12.40 24.65
CA PRO A 148 -0.63 11.98 25.23
C PRO A 148 0.01 10.82 24.44
N ILE A 149 -0.77 9.89 23.89
CA ILE A 149 -0.29 8.83 23.00
C ILE A 149 0.39 9.41 21.74
N SER A 150 -0.18 10.46 21.15
CA SER A 150 0.36 11.07 19.93
C SER A 150 1.70 11.71 20.20
N VAL A 151 1.81 12.44 21.32
CA VAL A 151 3.06 13.07 21.77
C VAL A 151 4.16 12.03 21.98
N VAL A 152 3.84 10.92 22.66
CA VAL A 152 4.81 9.83 22.89
C VAL A 152 5.28 9.20 21.57
N LEU A 153 4.36 8.93 20.63
CA LEU A 153 4.70 8.35 19.33
C LEU A 153 5.53 9.29 18.45
N ILE A 154 5.25 10.59 18.48
CA ILE A 154 6.04 11.61 17.77
C ILE A 154 7.45 11.68 18.38
N ALA A 155 7.56 11.72 19.71
CA ALA A 155 8.85 11.74 20.39
C ALA A 155 9.69 10.50 20.05
N LEU A 156 9.10 9.29 20.10
CA LEU A 156 9.78 8.06 19.70
C LEU A 156 10.21 8.06 18.23
N SER A 157 9.38 8.59 17.32
CA SER A 157 9.72 8.72 15.90
C SER A 157 10.91 9.64 15.68
N VAL A 158 10.94 10.80 16.35
CA VAL A 158 12.06 11.75 16.29
C VAL A 158 13.33 11.11 16.85
N ILE A 159 13.25 10.44 18.01
CA ILE A 159 14.39 9.74 18.62
C ILE A 159 14.93 8.67 17.67
N SER A 160 14.06 7.87 17.06
CA SER A 160 14.44 6.82 16.09
C SER A 160 15.14 7.41 14.86
N LEU A 161 14.62 8.50 14.30
CA LEU A 161 15.23 9.20 13.17
C LEU A 161 16.61 9.77 13.53
N VAL A 162 16.73 10.46 14.66
CA VAL A 162 17.99 11.02 15.13
C VAL A 162 19.01 9.92 15.41
N TYR A 163 18.60 8.84 16.07
CA TYR A 163 19.45 7.68 16.32
C TYR A 163 19.93 7.02 15.01
N SER A 164 19.04 6.85 14.03
CA SER A 164 19.38 6.29 12.72
C SER A 164 20.39 7.17 11.96
N LEU A 165 20.19 8.49 11.96
CA LEU A 165 21.10 9.44 11.32
C LEU A 165 22.49 9.46 11.98
N LEU A 166 22.54 9.47 13.32
CA LEU A 166 23.80 9.44 14.08
C LEU A 166 24.55 8.10 13.88
N LYS A 167 23.84 6.97 13.86
CA LYS A 167 24.44 5.65 13.64
C LYS A 167 24.94 5.48 12.20
N ARG A 168 24.22 5.98 11.20
CA ARG A 168 24.64 5.94 9.78
C ARG A 168 25.96 6.67 9.55
N ARG A 169 26.20 7.79 10.25
CA ARG A 169 27.47 8.54 10.18
C ARG A 169 28.68 7.73 10.70
N LYS A 170 28.46 6.75 11.57
CA LYS A 170 29.52 5.96 12.23
C LYS A 170 29.99 4.74 11.43
N TYR A 171 29.29 4.35 10.36
CA TYR A 171 29.66 3.24 9.45
C TYR A 171 30.29 3.73 8.14
N VAL A 172 30.28 5.03 7.87
CA VAL A 172 30.79 5.67 6.65
C VAL A 172 32.10 6.45 6.93
N SER A 173 32.66 6.32 8.13
CA SER A 173 33.97 6.85 8.56
C SER A 173 34.84 5.69 8.99
#